data_AF-A0A0R1PR62-F1
#
_entry.id   AF-A0A0R1PR62-F1
#
_cell.length_a   1.000
_cell.length_b   1.000
_cell.length_c   1.000
_cell.angle_alpha   90.00
_cell.angle_beta   90.00
_cell.angle_gamma   90.00
#
_symmetry.space_group_name_H-M   'P 1'
#
loop_
_entity.id
_entity.type
_entity.pdbx_description
1 polymer ?
#
loop_
_entity_poly.entity_id
_entity_poly.type
_entity_poly.pdbx_seq_one_letter_code
_entity_poly.pdbx_strand_id
1 'polypeptide(L)'
;MKKIRKGFTLIEMVIVLFIISLLLLIMIPNLTAQRNNANEKSNKALETTIVNQAELYSENHPNEEVSIDKLKDKNYITDKQVERITKLKLTLKKDNQAEGWTLVDAVSH
;
A
#
# COMPACT_ATOMS: atom_id res chain seq x y z
N MET A 1 61.26 -23.52 -3.59
CA MET A 1 60.86 -22.19 -3.06
C MET A 1 59.40 -22.24 -2.63
N LYS A 2 59.10 -22.16 -1.33
CA LYS A 2 57.72 -22.20 -0.79
C LYS A 2 57.07 -20.81 -0.97
N LYS A 3 56.09 -20.68 -1.86
CA LYS A 3 55.30 -19.45 -2.01
C LYS A 3 54.37 -19.31 -0.80
N ILE A 4 54.68 -18.39 0.11
CA ILE A 4 53.79 -18.03 1.22
C ILE A 4 52.66 -17.20 0.61
N ARG A 5 51.44 -17.76 0.56
CA ARG A 5 50.24 -17.01 0.20
C ARG A 5 49.79 -16.26 1.45
N LYS A 6 49.77 -14.92 1.40
CA LYS A 6 49.10 -14.11 2.43
C LYS A 6 47.60 -14.41 2.32
N GLY A 7 47.09 -15.21 3.26
CA GLY A 7 45.68 -15.56 3.36
C GLY A 7 44.88 -14.43 4.00
N PHE A 8 43.62 -14.33 3.60
CA PHE A 8 42.61 -13.45 4.18
C PHE A 8 42.61 -13.61 5.71
N THR A 9 42.68 -12.50 6.45
CA THR A 9 42.74 -12.57 7.92
C THR A 9 41.35 -12.50 8.54
N LEU A 10 41.17 -13.07 9.73
CA LEU A 10 39.90 -12.98 10.45
C LEU A 10 39.54 -11.52 10.77
N ILE A 11 40.54 -10.70 11.12
CA ILE A 11 40.33 -9.27 11.42
C ILE A 11 39.79 -8.51 10.22
N GLU A 12 40.21 -8.87 9.01
CA GLU A 12 39.76 -8.27 7.76
C GLU A 12 38.28 -8.61 7.48
N MET A 13 37.84 -9.83 7.80
CA MET A 13 36.42 -10.20 7.75
C MET A 13 35.57 -9.49 8.81
N VAL A 14 36.11 -9.27 10.02
CA VAL A 14 35.39 -8.55 11.08
C VAL A 14 35.17 -7.08 10.70
N ILE A 15 36.17 -6.40 10.16
CA ILE A 15 36.04 -5.00 9.72
C ILE A 15 35.04 -4.87 8.58
N VAL A 16 35.04 -5.81 7.63
CA VAL A 16 34.07 -5.81 6.52
C VAL A 16 32.64 -5.97 7.03
N LEU A 17 32.39 -6.93 7.93
CA LEU A 17 31.07 -7.11 8.53
C LEU A 17 30.63 -5.89 9.36
N PHE A 18 31.57 -5.25 10.04
CA PHE A 18 31.33 -4.00 10.77
C PHE A 18 30.85 -2.89 9.82
N ILE A 19 31.54 -2.67 8.71
CA ILE A 19 31.15 -1.65 7.72
C ILE A 19 29.78 -1.99 7.10
N ILE A 20 29.55 -3.26 6.71
CA ILE A 20 28.25 -3.69 6.16
C ILE A 20 27.12 -3.44 7.17
N SER A 21 27.36 -3.67 8.46
CA SER A 21 26.35 -3.41 9.50
C SER A 21 25.96 -1.93 9.60
N LEU A 22 26.93 -1.01 9.47
CA LEU A 22 26.67 0.44 9.46
C LEU A 22 25.88 0.85 8.21
N LEU A 23 26.23 0.29 7.05
CA LEU A 23 25.50 0.53 5.80
C LEU A 23 24.04 0.05 5.90
N LEU A 24 23.81 -1.15 6.45
CA LEU A 24 22.47 -1.70 6.66
C LEU A 24 21.66 -0.83 7.64
N LEU A 25 22.27 -0.33 8.70
CA LEU A 25 21.61 0.54 9.67
C LEU A 25 21.07 1.82 9.03
N ILE A 26 21.81 2.40 8.08
CA ILE A 26 21.37 3.60 7.34
C ILE A 26 20.36 3.24 6.24
N MET A 27 20.55 2.09 5.58
CA MET A 27 19.73 1.67 4.44
C MET A 27 18.32 1.22 4.84
N ILE A 28 18.18 0.44 5.91
CA ILE A 28 16.89 -0.12 6.37
C ILE A 28 15.82 0.95 6.65
N PRO A 29 16.08 2.04 7.40
CA PRO A 29 15.06 3.06 7.65
C PRO A 29 14.64 3.76 6.36
N ASN A 30 15.60 4.05 5.46
CA ASN A 30 15.31 4.66 4.17
C ASN A 30 14.44 3.73 3.28
N LEU A 31 14.76 2.43 3.23
CA LEU A 31 13.99 1.43 2.49
C LEU A 31 12.56 1.29 3.05
N THR A 32 12.44 1.27 4.38
CA THR A 32 11.14 1.18 5.06
C THR A 32 10.27 2.39 4.76
N ALA A 33 10.84 3.60 4.83
CA ALA A 33 10.13 4.83 4.49
C ALA A 33 9.66 4.84 3.03
N GLN A 34 10.51 4.42 2.09
CA GLN A 34 10.14 4.30 0.68
C GLN A 34 9.01 3.29 0.45
N ARG A 35 9.07 2.12 1.11
CA ARG A 35 8.00 1.12 1.05
C ARG A 35 6.69 1.64 1.60
N ASN A 36 6.72 2.36 2.72
CA ASN A 36 5.53 2.97 3.32
C ASN A 36 4.91 4.03 2.40
N ASN A 37 5.73 4.91 1.83
CA ASN A 37 5.27 5.91 0.85
C ASN A 37 4.66 5.26 -0.40
N ALA A 38 5.24 4.17 -0.91
CA ALA A 38 4.70 3.44 -2.04
C ALA A 38 3.34 2.79 -1.69
N ASN A 39 3.21 2.22 -0.49
CA ASN A 39 1.95 1.66 0.00
C ASN A 39 0.87 2.73 0.13
N GLU A 40 1.19 3.90 0.67
CA GLU A 40 0.26 5.02 0.80
C GLU A 40 -0.22 5.52 -0.57
N LYS A 41 0.70 5.73 -1.52
CA LYS A 41 0.33 6.08 -2.91
C LYS A 41 -0.56 5.03 -3.54
N SER A 42 -0.26 3.75 -3.31
CA SER A 42 -1.07 2.65 -3.81
C SER A 42 -2.46 2.60 -3.15
N ASN A 43 -2.59 2.93 -1.87
CA ASN A 43 -3.88 3.04 -1.19
C ASN A 43 -4.69 4.21 -1.76
N LYS A 44 -4.08 5.38 -1.94
CA LYS A 44 -4.75 6.55 -2.54
C LYS A 44 -5.26 6.26 -3.95
N ALA A 45 -4.44 5.63 -4.80
CA ALA A 45 -4.86 5.24 -6.15
C ALA A 45 -6.01 4.21 -6.13
N LEU A 46 -5.97 3.27 -5.18
CA LEU A 46 -7.05 2.32 -4.96
C LEU A 46 -8.35 3.04 -4.57
N GLU A 47 -8.28 3.97 -3.61
CA GLU A 47 -9.43 4.76 -3.17
C GLU A 47 -10.06 5.52 -4.34
N THR A 48 -9.26 6.23 -5.12
CA THR A 48 -9.72 6.95 -6.32
C THR A 48 -10.38 6.00 -7.33
N THR A 49 -9.81 4.81 -7.53
CA THR A 49 -10.38 3.82 -8.45
C THR A 49 -11.76 3.39 -7.98
N ILE A 50 -11.92 3.04 -6.71
CA ILE A 50 -13.21 2.60 -6.15
C ILE A 50 -14.26 3.71 -6.20
N VAL A 51 -13.87 4.95 -5.88
CA VAL A 51 -14.76 6.11 -5.99
C VAL A 51 -15.24 6.28 -7.42
N ASN A 52 -14.35 6.21 -8.41
CA ASN A 52 -14.74 6.31 -9.82
C ASN A 52 -15.69 5.17 -10.23
N GLN A 53 -15.45 3.96 -9.72
CA GLN A 53 -16.34 2.83 -9.99
C GLN A 53 -17.70 2.97 -9.31
N ALA A 54 -17.75 3.56 -8.10
CA ALA A 54 -18.97 3.90 -7.41
C ALA A 54 -19.79 4.94 -8.19
N GLU A 55 -19.12 5.97 -8.71
CA GLU A 55 -19.72 7.01 -9.54
C GLU A 55 -20.34 6.41 -10.80
N LEU A 56 -19.54 5.66 -11.56
CA LEU A 56 -20.01 4.96 -12.77
C LEU A 56 -21.19 4.03 -12.46
N TYR A 57 -21.18 3.33 -11.33
CA TYR A 57 -22.30 2.48 -10.94
C TYR A 57 -23.57 3.29 -10.68
N SER A 58 -23.45 4.41 -9.95
CA SER A 58 -24.54 5.33 -9.63
C SER A 58 -25.17 5.95 -10.89
N GLU A 59 -24.35 6.34 -11.87
CA GLU A 59 -24.81 6.86 -13.16
C GLU A 59 -25.58 5.80 -13.96
N ASN A 60 -25.12 4.55 -13.95
CA ASN A 60 -25.78 3.45 -14.67
C ASN A 60 -27.04 2.92 -13.95
N HIS A 61 -27.13 3.10 -12.63
CA HIS A 61 -28.22 2.59 -11.80
C HIS A 61 -28.78 3.69 -10.89
N PRO A 62 -29.48 4.70 -11.44
CA PRO A 62 -29.90 5.90 -10.70
C PRO A 62 -30.85 5.64 -9.52
N ASN A 63 -31.49 4.46 -9.48
CA ASN A 63 -32.44 4.08 -8.44
C ASN A 63 -31.91 2.98 -7.50
N GLU A 64 -30.63 2.61 -7.61
CA GLU A 64 -30.01 1.61 -6.72
C GLU A 64 -29.04 2.26 -5.73
N GLU A 65 -29.04 1.75 -4.50
CA GLU A 65 -28.05 2.15 -3.51
C GLU A 65 -26.67 1.60 -3.88
N VAL A 66 -25.68 2.48 -3.93
CA VAL A 66 -24.28 2.10 -4.18
C VAL A 66 -23.64 1.67 -2.86
N SER A 67 -23.08 0.47 -2.86
CA SER A 67 -22.33 -0.09 -1.72
C SER A 67 -21.16 -0.92 -2.22
N ILE A 68 -20.16 -1.13 -1.36
CA ILE A 68 -18.99 -1.96 -1.69
C ILE A 68 -19.42 -3.37 -2.11
N ASP A 69 -20.42 -3.94 -1.45
CA ASP A 69 -20.95 -5.27 -1.78
C ASP A 69 -21.59 -5.30 -3.17
N LYS A 70 -22.36 -4.27 -3.54
CA LYS A 70 -22.94 -4.16 -4.89
C LYS A 70 -21.88 -3.96 -5.97
N LEU A 71 -20.87 -3.14 -5.70
CA LEU A 71 -19.74 -2.95 -6.61
C LEU A 71 -18.96 -4.25 -6.83
N LYS A 72 -18.85 -5.08 -5.79
CA LYS A 72 -18.26 -6.41 -5.88
C LYS A 72 -19.13 -7.36 -6.70
N ASP A 73 -20.41 -7.48 -6.34
CA ASP A 73 -21.37 -8.39 -6.99
C ASP A 73 -21.52 -8.10 -8.49
N LYS A 74 -21.41 -6.84 -8.87
CA LYS A 74 -21.53 -6.36 -10.25
C LYS A 74 -20.17 -6.29 -10.98
N ASN A 75 -19.09 -6.80 -10.37
CA ASN A 75 -17.72 -6.85 -10.90
C ASN A 75 -17.09 -5.48 -11.22
N TYR A 76 -17.54 -4.41 -10.58
CA TYR A 76 -16.90 -3.08 -10.67
C TYR A 76 -15.59 -3.03 -9.87
N ILE A 77 -15.48 -3.85 -8.82
CA ILE A 77 -14.27 -4.00 -8.01
C ILE A 77 -13.93 -5.47 -7.77
N THR A 78 -12.65 -5.76 -7.56
CA THR A 78 -12.13 -7.12 -7.33
C THR A 78 -12.09 -7.49 -5.84
N ASP A 79 -12.05 -8.79 -5.53
CA ASP A 79 -11.90 -9.29 -4.16
C ASP A 79 -10.69 -8.69 -3.43
N LYS A 80 -9.56 -8.55 -4.14
CA LYS A 80 -8.34 -7.95 -3.58
C LYS A 80 -8.52 -6.50 -3.16
N GLN A 81 -9.36 -5.76 -3.87
CA GLN A 81 -9.68 -4.37 -3.53
C GLN A 81 -10.57 -4.32 -2.29
N VAL A 82 -11.58 -5.20 -2.22
CA VAL A 82 -12.46 -5.33 -1.05
C VAL A 82 -11.65 -5.71 0.20
N GLU A 83 -10.80 -6.73 0.13
CA GLU A 83 -9.92 -7.12 1.25
C GLU A 83 -9.07 -5.96 1.77
N ARG A 84 -8.56 -5.13 0.84
CA ARG A 84 -7.71 -3.99 1.20
C ARG A 84 -8.50 -2.85 1.83
N ILE A 85 -9.71 -2.56 1.33
CA ILE A 85 -10.64 -1.59 1.95
C ILE A 85 -11.03 -2.06 3.36
N THR A 86 -11.36 -3.34 3.53
CA THR A 86 -11.71 -3.93 4.82
C THR A 86 -10.54 -3.85 5.80
N LYS A 87 -9.32 -4.14 5.34
CA LYS A 87 -8.10 -4.02 6.16
C LYS A 87 -7.83 -2.58 6.59
N LEU A 88 -8.13 -1.62 5.72
CA LEU A 88 -8.01 -0.18 5.99
C LEU A 88 -9.24 0.38 6.73
N LYS A 89 -10.25 -0.45 7.01
CA LYS A 89 -11.53 -0.07 7.64
C LYS A 89 -12.24 1.10 6.94
N LEU A 90 -12.08 1.21 5.63
CA LEU A 90 -12.72 2.27 4.86
C LEU A 90 -14.16 1.89 4.49
N THR A 91 -15.05 2.87 4.50
CA THR A 91 -16.47 2.74 4.13
C THR A 91 -16.82 3.74 3.06
N LEU A 92 -17.66 3.32 2.12
CA LEU A 92 -18.14 4.19 1.04
C LEU A 92 -19.27 5.07 1.57
N LYS A 93 -19.14 6.38 1.42
CA LYS A 93 -20.20 7.36 1.71
C LYS A 93 -20.37 8.31 0.54
N LYS A 94 -21.61 8.73 0.31
CA LYS A 94 -21.90 9.82 -0.60
C LYS A 94 -21.54 11.13 0.08
N ASP A 95 -20.68 11.92 -0.54
CA ASP A 95 -20.34 13.25 -0.06
C ASP A 95 -21.46 14.22 -0.47
N ASN A 96 -22.12 14.80 0.54
CA ASN A 96 -23.21 15.75 0.34
C ASN A 96 -22.74 17.12 -0.16
N GLN A 97 -21.44 17.42 -0.17
CA GLN A 97 -20.89 18.69 -0.65
C GLN A 97 -20.31 18.60 -2.07
N ALA A 98 -19.77 17.45 -2.45
CA ALA A 98 -19.16 17.24 -3.78
C ALA A 98 -20.08 16.49 -4.76
N GLU A 99 -21.29 16.11 -4.33
CA GLU A 99 -22.24 15.21 -5.03
C GLU A 99 -21.67 13.85 -5.47
N GLY A 100 -20.41 13.54 -5.13
CA GLY A 100 -19.71 12.31 -5.51
C GLY A 100 -19.47 11.35 -4.35
N TRP A 101 -18.91 10.19 -4.66
CA TRP A 101 -18.57 9.16 -3.67
C TRP A 101 -17.22 9.41 -3.01
N THR A 102 -17.10 9.10 -1.72
CA THR A 102 -15.83 9.15 -0.98
C THR A 102 -15.67 7.92 -0.09
N LEU A 103 -14.42 7.56 0.20
CA LEU A 103 -14.10 6.54 1.20
C LEU A 103 -13.69 7.23 2.50
N VAL A 104 -14.37 6.87 3.59
CA VAL A 104 -14.08 7.40 4.93
C VAL A 104 -13.74 6.28 5.90
N ASP A 105 -12.83 6.55 6.82
CA ASP A 105 -12.49 5.60 7.89
C ASP A 105 -13.70 5.34 8.78
N ALA A 106 -14.07 4.07 8.93
CA ALA A 106 -15.18 3.63 9.77
C ALA A 106 -14.97 3.91 11.27
N VAL A 107 -13.74 4.19 11.69
CA VAL A 107 -13.36 4.47 13.10
C VAL A 107 -13.26 5.97 13.38
N SER A 108 -13.30 6.82 12.35
CA SER A 108 -13.22 8.27 12.50
C SER A 108 -14.59 8.87 12.82
N HIS A 109 -14.95 8.85 14.10
CA HIS A 109 -15.96 9.74 14.69
C HIS A 109 -15.29 10.99 15.26
#